data_AF-A0A7U6KH74-F1
#
_entry.id   AF-A0A7U6KH74-F1
#
_cell.length_a   1.000
_cell.length_b   1.000
_cell.length_c   1.000
_cell.angle_alpha   90.00
_cell.angle_beta   90.00
_cell.angle_gamma   90.00
#
_symmetry.space_group_name_H-M   'P 1'
#
loop_
_entity.id
_entity.type
_entity.pdbx_description
1 polymer ?
#
loop_
_entity_poly.entity_id
_entity_poly.type
_entity_poly.pdbx_seq_one_letter_code
_entity_poly.pdbx_strand_id
1 'polypeptide(L)'
;MKKLVKKVLCIMLCLSMTVAIAGCGSKKTSKSGDGKLDMSKKVKIGVLVSDTTTAEALSFRKYYVDYIQKQYNVEFVYSDQMKDAAGEKSALDTFITNNCKAVISFSSFDRASQLEQCEKAKVYYAVATGTLTQKEYDKYKKYEYYVGAVGPSLELEYQTGYDMAKHYLDKGDENFAIFGGALPYYTEMHIYRVAGMLTAMIEAGGKDANYDGAKTKDEVIAKLFKAGSVSTGSIGTIQVLGYVGGYDMDDAWNAKCKQMVQTKGLQILLAVGNGSDFFGAAAAKAGVKVASVDAYAKNYGDAMQGKMLDYMAGKFSASIGPIFIATYRATLGAPLHNDKGEAIALDQGYWVAQNNDEFQKYYKVDSSIEKPAYTKKMLDKLLKADYKTFKEFVEKYKYEDIQTIGE
;
A
#
# COMPACT_ATOMS: atom_id res chain seq x y z
N MET A 1 26.48 0.92 -37.70
CA MET A 1 26.20 2.34 -37.99
C MET A 1 25.14 2.84 -37.02
N LYS A 2 25.54 3.67 -36.05
CA LYS A 2 24.68 4.29 -35.03
C LYS A 2 23.77 5.32 -35.71
N LYS A 3 22.44 5.24 -35.55
CA LYS A 3 21.55 6.34 -35.94
C LYS A 3 21.10 7.14 -34.72
N LEU A 4 21.66 8.34 -34.71
CA LEU A 4 21.39 9.54 -33.93
C LEU A 4 20.00 9.69 -33.32
N VAL A 5 20.00 9.95 -32.02
CA VAL A 5 18.95 10.60 -31.23
C VAL A 5 18.85 12.07 -31.65
N LYS A 6 17.67 12.52 -32.11
CA LYS A 6 17.37 13.96 -32.27
C LYS A 6 16.73 14.48 -30.97
N LYS A 7 17.46 15.35 -30.28
CA LYS A 7 16.95 16.21 -29.20
C LYS A 7 15.97 17.22 -29.80
N VAL A 8 14.74 17.27 -29.30
CA VAL A 8 13.80 18.37 -29.58
C VAL A 8 13.90 19.38 -28.44
N LEU A 9 14.38 20.57 -28.79
CA LEU A 9 14.46 21.76 -27.97
C LEU A 9 13.15 22.53 -28.19
N CYS A 10 12.24 22.55 -27.21
CA CYS A 10 11.04 23.38 -27.28
C CYS A 10 11.30 24.72 -26.60
N ILE A 11 11.32 25.75 -27.45
CA ILE A 11 11.45 27.17 -27.15
C ILE A 11 10.17 27.66 -26.46
N MET A 12 10.35 28.27 -25.29
CA MET A 12 9.37 29.11 -24.61
C MET A 12 8.99 30.31 -25.50
N LEU A 13 7.69 30.52 -25.72
CA LEU A 13 7.17 31.77 -26.24
C LEU A 13 5.94 32.20 -25.43
N CYS A 14 6.17 33.21 -24.60
CA CYS A 14 5.20 33.96 -23.85
C CYS A 14 4.30 34.75 -24.81
N LEU A 15 2.98 34.57 -24.72
CA LEU A 15 2.04 35.62 -25.09
C LEU A 15 1.18 35.99 -23.87
N SER A 16 1.45 37.19 -23.39
CA SER A 16 0.72 37.94 -22.39
C SER A 16 -0.71 38.24 -22.86
N MET A 17 -1.70 37.81 -22.09
CA MET A 17 -3.01 38.47 -22.05
C MET A 17 -3.28 38.92 -20.62
N THR A 18 -3.11 40.21 -20.42
CA THR A 18 -3.53 40.99 -19.26
C THR A 18 -5.04 40.91 -19.09
N VAL A 19 -5.49 40.35 -17.97
CA VAL A 19 -6.84 40.60 -17.43
C VAL A 19 -6.66 41.29 -16.09
N ALA A 20 -7.27 42.45 -15.97
CA ALA A 20 -7.19 43.34 -14.82
C ALA A 20 -7.67 42.64 -13.53
N ILE A 21 -6.83 42.68 -12.50
CA ILE A 21 -7.18 42.27 -11.14
C ILE A 21 -7.63 43.54 -10.41
N ALA A 22 -8.94 43.73 -10.27
CA ALA A 22 -9.48 44.53 -9.18
C ALA A 22 -9.56 43.63 -7.95
N GLY A 23 -8.66 43.87 -7.00
CA GLY A 23 -8.60 43.13 -5.75
C GLY A 23 -9.74 43.50 -4.81
N CYS A 24 -10.18 42.52 -4.03
CA CYS A 24 -10.47 42.71 -2.61
C CYS A 24 -10.12 41.41 -1.90
N GLY A 25 -9.09 41.50 -1.05
CA GLY A 25 -8.67 40.42 -0.19
C GLY A 25 -9.76 40.08 0.83
N SER A 26 -9.85 38.80 1.15
CA SER A 26 -10.44 38.35 2.39
C SER A 26 -9.68 37.10 2.80
N LYS A 27 -8.86 37.24 3.85
CA LYS A 27 -8.38 36.14 4.68
C LYS A 27 -9.59 35.26 5.02
N LYS A 28 -9.74 34.11 4.35
CA LYS A 28 -10.60 33.04 4.85
C LYS A 28 -9.80 32.30 5.90
N THR A 29 -10.00 32.73 7.14
CA THR A 29 -9.92 31.83 8.28
C THR A 29 -10.82 30.62 7.97
N SER A 30 -10.25 29.43 8.10
CA SER A 30 -10.94 28.14 8.02
C SER A 30 -12.00 28.08 9.10
N LYS A 31 -13.19 28.59 8.80
CA LYS A 31 -14.39 28.22 9.55
C LYS A 31 -14.68 26.77 9.21
N SER A 32 -14.48 25.89 10.18
CA SER A 32 -15.20 24.62 10.30
C SER A 32 -16.68 24.94 10.32
N GLY A 33 -17.27 25.08 9.12
CA GLY A 33 -18.66 25.43 8.95
C GLY A 33 -19.50 24.18 9.12
N ASP A 34 -20.55 24.29 9.93
CA ASP A 34 -21.77 23.45 9.96
C ASP A 34 -22.50 23.37 8.60
N GLY A 35 -21.81 23.63 7.48
CA GLY A 35 -22.32 23.49 6.13
C GLY A 35 -22.64 22.02 5.88
N LYS A 36 -23.93 21.72 5.77
CA LYS A 36 -24.42 20.41 5.34
C LYS A 36 -23.73 20.03 4.02
N LEU A 37 -22.94 18.97 4.03
CA LEU A 37 -22.33 18.41 2.81
C LEU A 37 -23.43 18.03 1.82
N ASP A 38 -23.39 18.59 0.60
CA ASP A 38 -24.36 18.29 -0.44
C ASP A 38 -24.04 16.96 -1.14
N MET A 39 -24.51 15.86 -0.55
CA MET A 39 -24.39 14.51 -1.10
C MET A 39 -25.52 14.17 -2.09
N SER A 40 -26.35 15.14 -2.50
CA SER A 40 -27.47 14.90 -3.42
C SER A 40 -27.01 14.65 -4.86
N LYS A 41 -25.82 15.12 -5.22
CA LYS A 41 -25.24 14.95 -6.55
C LYS A 41 -24.28 13.76 -6.58
N LYS A 42 -24.36 13.01 -7.68
CA LYS A 42 -23.43 11.92 -7.94
C LYS A 42 -22.04 12.47 -8.27
N VAL A 43 -21.03 11.97 -7.57
CA VAL A 43 -19.62 12.30 -7.83
C VAL A 43 -18.94 11.14 -8.55
N LYS A 44 -18.17 11.42 -9.61
CA LYS A 44 -17.30 10.44 -10.25
C LYS A 44 -15.91 10.47 -9.63
N ILE A 45 -15.39 9.31 -9.21
CA ILE A 45 -14.05 9.14 -8.66
C ILE A 45 -13.30 8.09 -9.48
N GLY A 46 -12.16 8.47 -10.02
CA GLY A 46 -11.23 7.56 -10.68
C GLY A 46 -10.56 6.65 -9.65
N VAL A 47 -10.39 5.37 -9.97
CA VAL A 47 -9.64 4.41 -9.15
C VAL A 47 -8.48 3.90 -9.99
N LEU A 48 -7.28 4.39 -9.69
CA LEU A 48 -6.07 4.05 -10.43
C LEU A 48 -5.44 2.80 -9.84
N VAL A 49 -5.35 1.73 -10.62
CA VAL A 49 -4.82 0.42 -10.19
C VAL A 49 -3.75 -0.09 -11.17
N SER A 50 -2.67 -0.65 -10.64
CA SER A 50 -1.64 -1.33 -11.44
C SER A 50 -2.02 -2.77 -11.78
N ASP A 51 -2.79 -3.42 -10.91
CA ASP A 51 -3.29 -4.78 -11.08
C ASP A 51 -4.79 -4.86 -10.79
N THR A 52 -5.47 -5.76 -11.49
CA THR A 52 -6.92 -5.98 -11.40
C THR A 52 -7.29 -7.42 -11.03
N THR A 53 -6.29 -8.27 -10.80
CA THR A 53 -6.46 -9.74 -10.74
C THR A 53 -6.11 -10.35 -9.38
N THR A 54 -5.24 -9.73 -8.60
CA THR A 54 -4.89 -10.22 -7.25
C THR A 54 -6.09 -10.21 -6.31
N ALA A 55 -6.05 -11.11 -5.32
CA ALA A 55 -7.03 -11.17 -4.26
C ALA A 55 -7.20 -9.81 -3.55
N GLU A 56 -6.10 -9.10 -3.32
CA GLU A 56 -6.09 -7.74 -2.79
C GLU A 56 -6.89 -6.78 -3.67
N ALA A 57 -6.53 -6.63 -4.95
CA ALA A 57 -7.20 -5.71 -5.87
C ALA A 57 -8.70 -6.01 -5.99
N LEU A 58 -9.06 -7.29 -6.06
CA LEU A 58 -10.46 -7.74 -6.14
C LEU A 58 -11.23 -7.44 -4.85
N SER A 59 -10.61 -7.62 -3.68
CA SER A 59 -11.24 -7.36 -2.37
C SER A 59 -11.53 -5.86 -2.19
N PHE A 60 -10.60 -4.98 -2.55
CA PHE A 60 -10.78 -3.53 -2.53
C PHE A 60 -11.87 -3.08 -3.50
N ARG A 61 -11.83 -3.59 -4.74
CA ARG A 61 -12.87 -3.30 -5.73
C ARG A 61 -14.24 -3.74 -5.24
N LYS A 62 -14.33 -4.93 -4.64
CA LYS A 62 -15.57 -5.45 -4.05
C LYS A 62 -16.10 -4.53 -2.97
N TYR A 63 -15.26 -4.08 -2.03
CA TYR A 63 -15.68 -3.15 -0.99
C TYR A 63 -16.19 -1.82 -1.57
N TYR A 64 -15.52 -1.24 -2.57
CA TYR A 64 -15.99 -0.02 -3.21
C TYR A 64 -17.29 -0.19 -4.00
N VAL A 65 -17.38 -1.20 -4.85
CA VAL A 65 -18.52 -1.38 -5.77
C VAL A 65 -19.74 -1.97 -5.05
N ASP A 66 -19.54 -3.00 -4.22
CA ASP A 66 -20.64 -3.74 -3.62
C ASP A 66 -21.13 -3.13 -2.31
N TYR A 67 -20.28 -2.35 -1.62
CA TYR A 67 -20.63 -1.67 -0.37
C TYR A 67 -20.70 -0.15 -0.53
N ILE A 68 -19.58 0.54 -0.75
CA ILE A 68 -19.53 2.01 -0.72
C ILE A 68 -20.48 2.64 -1.75
N GLN A 69 -20.47 2.18 -2.99
CA GLN A 69 -21.30 2.75 -4.06
C GLN A 69 -22.81 2.62 -3.81
N LYS A 70 -23.24 1.67 -2.97
CA LYS A 70 -24.65 1.52 -2.57
C LYS A 70 -25.05 2.45 -1.42
N GLN A 71 -24.08 2.99 -0.69
CA GLN A 71 -24.29 3.80 0.52
C GLN A 71 -24.07 5.30 0.29
N TYR A 72 -23.28 5.66 -0.72
CA TYR A 72 -22.92 7.04 -1.04
C TYR A 72 -23.24 7.35 -2.51
N ASN A 73 -23.54 8.61 -2.81
CA ASN A 73 -23.84 9.04 -4.17
C ASN A 73 -22.54 9.25 -4.97
N VAL A 74 -21.88 8.14 -5.28
CA VAL A 74 -20.60 8.08 -5.98
C VAL A 74 -20.68 7.08 -7.14
N GLU A 75 -19.85 7.28 -8.15
CA GLU A 75 -19.56 6.33 -9.22
C GLU A 75 -18.05 6.16 -9.32
N PHE A 76 -17.58 4.93 -9.23
CA PHE A 76 -16.17 4.61 -9.40
C PHE A 76 -15.85 4.28 -10.85
N VAL A 77 -14.84 4.95 -11.41
CA VAL A 77 -14.31 4.70 -12.75
C VAL A 77 -12.93 4.09 -12.59
N TYR A 78 -12.78 2.80 -12.89
CA TYR A 78 -11.49 2.11 -12.74
C TYR A 78 -10.62 2.29 -13.98
N SER A 79 -9.31 2.35 -13.77
CA SER A 79 -8.36 2.14 -14.87
C SER A 79 -8.32 0.66 -15.25
N ASP A 80 -7.88 0.38 -16.47
CA ASP A 80 -7.42 -0.95 -16.83
C ASP A 80 -6.09 -1.26 -16.14
N GLN A 81 -5.69 -2.53 -16.18
CA GLN A 81 -4.38 -2.97 -15.70
C GLN A 81 -3.26 -2.26 -16.46
N MET A 82 -2.21 -1.84 -15.75
CA MET A 82 -1.09 -1.10 -16.33
C MET A 82 0.25 -1.57 -15.78
N LYS A 83 1.33 -1.29 -16.53
CA LYS A 83 2.67 -1.83 -16.24
C LYS A 83 3.74 -0.75 -16.06
N ASP A 84 3.40 0.50 -16.29
CA ASP A 84 4.35 1.61 -16.28
C ASP A 84 3.68 2.98 -16.03
N ALA A 85 4.53 4.00 -15.88
CA ALA A 85 4.13 5.39 -15.68
C ALA A 85 3.38 6.00 -16.87
N ALA A 86 3.60 5.51 -18.10
CA ALA A 86 2.88 6.01 -19.27
C ALA A 86 1.42 5.57 -19.24
N GLY A 87 1.17 4.33 -18.81
CA GLY A 87 -0.17 3.80 -18.52
C GLY A 87 -0.89 4.63 -17.44
N GLU A 88 -0.21 4.96 -16.35
CA GLU A 88 -0.77 5.81 -15.28
C GLU A 88 -1.22 7.16 -15.82
N LYS A 89 -0.35 7.84 -16.57
CA LYS A 89 -0.66 9.14 -17.18
C LYS A 89 -1.87 9.06 -18.11
N SER A 90 -1.97 8.03 -18.95
CA SER A 90 -3.11 7.82 -19.86
C SER A 90 -4.41 7.56 -19.11
N ALA A 91 -4.35 6.80 -18.01
CA ALA A 91 -5.51 6.54 -17.16
C ALA A 91 -5.99 7.82 -16.47
N LEU A 92 -5.07 8.66 -15.99
CA LEU A 92 -5.41 9.98 -15.44
C LEU A 92 -6.04 10.90 -16.49
N ASP A 93 -5.49 10.97 -17.70
CA ASP A 93 -6.08 11.74 -18.82
C ASP A 93 -7.52 11.25 -19.12
N THR A 94 -7.75 9.93 -19.02
CA THR A 94 -9.07 9.32 -19.19
C THR A 94 -10.02 9.70 -18.05
N PHE A 95 -9.58 9.68 -16.79
CA PHE A 95 -10.41 10.10 -15.66
C PHE A 95 -10.81 11.57 -15.74
N ILE A 96 -9.86 12.45 -16.11
CA ILE A 96 -10.10 13.88 -16.30
C ILE A 96 -11.16 14.08 -17.40
N THR A 97 -11.00 13.40 -18.55
CA THR A 97 -11.95 13.48 -19.67
C THR A 97 -13.35 12.96 -19.28
N ASN A 98 -13.42 11.95 -18.41
CA ASN A 98 -14.67 11.42 -17.87
C ASN A 98 -15.26 12.25 -16.72
N ASN A 99 -14.77 13.47 -16.48
CA ASN A 99 -15.22 14.39 -15.44
C ASN A 99 -15.13 13.82 -14.02
N CYS A 100 -14.15 12.94 -13.76
CA CYS A 100 -13.84 12.53 -12.40
C CYS A 100 -13.40 13.75 -11.58
N LYS A 101 -13.96 13.91 -10.39
CA LYS A 101 -13.63 15.01 -9.47
C LYS A 101 -12.46 14.67 -8.56
N ALA A 102 -12.16 13.38 -8.44
CA ALA A 102 -11.03 12.90 -7.72
C ALA A 102 -10.48 11.60 -8.33
N VAL A 103 -9.27 11.24 -7.92
CA VAL A 103 -8.61 9.96 -8.17
C VAL A 103 -8.13 9.40 -6.83
N ILE A 104 -8.47 8.14 -6.57
CA ILE A 104 -7.89 7.35 -5.49
C ILE A 104 -6.91 6.38 -6.14
N SER A 105 -5.63 6.53 -5.82
CA SER A 105 -4.55 5.77 -6.44
C SER A 105 -4.04 4.65 -5.54
N PHE A 106 -3.98 3.45 -6.12
CA PHE A 106 -3.28 2.27 -5.62
C PHE A 106 -1.97 2.01 -6.40
N SER A 107 -1.62 2.89 -7.34
CA SER A 107 -0.44 2.75 -8.20
C SER A 107 0.63 3.80 -7.89
N SER A 108 1.89 3.46 -8.17
CA SER A 108 3.04 4.30 -7.80
C SER A 108 4.24 4.16 -8.75
N PHE A 109 4.02 3.96 -10.07
CA PHE A 109 5.12 3.95 -11.03
C PHE A 109 5.77 5.34 -11.17
N ASP A 110 4.98 6.41 -11.21
CA ASP A 110 5.44 7.80 -11.14
C ASP A 110 4.48 8.69 -10.35
N ARG A 111 4.56 8.63 -9.02
CA ARG A 111 3.71 9.40 -8.10
C ARG A 111 3.82 10.91 -8.33
N ALA A 112 5.02 11.40 -8.65
CA ALA A 112 5.28 12.82 -8.88
C ALA A 112 4.46 13.34 -10.08
N SER A 113 4.54 12.63 -11.21
CA SER A 113 3.78 12.96 -12.41
C SER A 113 2.27 12.90 -12.17
N GLN A 114 1.79 11.88 -11.44
CA GLN A 114 0.37 11.74 -11.10
C GLN A 114 -0.17 12.94 -10.30
N LEU A 115 0.57 13.38 -9.27
CA LEU A 115 0.21 14.53 -8.44
C LEU A 115 0.21 15.83 -9.25
N GLU A 116 1.24 16.05 -10.05
CA GLU A 116 1.39 17.26 -10.87
C GLU A 116 0.29 17.37 -11.95
N GLN A 117 -0.11 16.24 -12.56
CA GLN A 117 -1.19 16.18 -13.53
C GLN A 117 -2.56 16.49 -12.90
N CYS A 118 -2.85 15.89 -11.74
CA CYS A 118 -4.10 16.11 -11.02
C CYS A 118 -4.24 17.54 -10.48
N GLU A 119 -3.15 18.11 -9.94
CA GLU A 119 -3.10 19.50 -9.48
C GLU A 119 -3.41 20.47 -10.64
N LYS A 120 -2.75 20.28 -11.79
CA LYS A 120 -2.99 21.10 -12.99
C LYS A 120 -4.43 20.98 -13.50
N ALA A 121 -5.00 19.78 -13.42
CA ALA A 121 -6.36 19.50 -13.87
C ALA A 121 -7.45 19.88 -12.83
N LYS A 122 -7.06 20.31 -11.62
CA LYS A 122 -7.98 20.59 -10.50
C LYS A 122 -8.83 19.37 -10.12
N VAL A 123 -8.20 18.20 -10.12
CA VAL A 123 -8.80 16.92 -9.74
C VAL A 123 -8.15 16.47 -8.44
N TYR A 124 -8.95 16.18 -7.41
CA TYR A 124 -8.39 15.73 -6.13
C TYR A 124 -7.64 14.41 -6.28
N TYR A 125 -6.45 14.28 -5.69
CA TYR A 125 -5.66 13.07 -5.74
C TYR A 125 -5.42 12.54 -4.32
N ALA A 126 -5.62 11.24 -4.14
CA ALA A 126 -5.48 10.54 -2.88
C ALA A 126 -4.68 9.25 -3.07
N VAL A 127 -3.84 8.90 -2.10
CA VAL A 127 -3.08 7.65 -2.09
C VAL A 127 -3.74 6.68 -1.13
N ALA A 128 -4.15 5.52 -1.64
CA ALA A 128 -4.75 4.45 -0.85
C ALA A 128 -3.78 3.28 -0.71
N THR A 129 -3.55 2.83 0.53
CA THR A 129 -2.71 1.65 0.86
C THR A 129 -1.26 1.73 0.40
N GLY A 130 -0.84 2.87 -0.15
CA GLY A 130 0.50 3.10 -0.65
C GLY A 130 1.37 3.80 0.39
N THR A 131 2.66 3.48 0.35
CA THR A 131 3.68 4.22 1.10
C THR A 131 3.89 5.59 0.46
N LEU A 132 4.25 6.57 1.30
CA LEU A 132 4.66 7.89 0.87
C LEU A 132 5.98 8.21 1.56
N THR A 133 7.02 8.53 0.80
CA THR A 133 8.26 8.99 1.42
C THR A 133 8.05 10.34 2.09
N GLN A 134 8.80 10.61 3.15
CA GLN A 134 8.83 11.94 3.76
C GLN A 134 9.19 13.03 2.74
N LYS A 135 10.09 12.72 1.80
CA LYS A 135 10.51 13.62 0.72
C LYS A 135 9.37 13.96 -0.23
N GLU A 136 8.60 12.97 -0.68
CA GLU A 136 7.43 13.19 -1.53
C GLU A 136 6.35 13.97 -0.77
N TYR A 137 6.07 13.57 0.47
CA TYR A 137 5.10 14.29 1.30
C TYR A 137 5.50 15.77 1.45
N ASP A 138 6.74 16.06 1.85
CA ASP A 138 7.19 17.45 2.02
C ASP A 138 7.13 18.28 0.74
N LYS A 139 7.34 17.66 -0.42
CA LYS A 139 7.22 18.32 -1.72
C LYS A 139 5.77 18.66 -2.07
N TYR A 140 4.81 17.79 -1.77
CA TYR A 140 3.45 17.87 -2.31
C TYR A 140 2.36 18.22 -1.29
N LYS A 141 2.63 18.15 0.02
CA LYS A 141 1.64 18.34 1.09
C LYS A 141 0.85 19.66 1.08
N LYS A 142 1.31 20.67 0.33
CA LYS A 142 0.63 21.98 0.20
C LYS A 142 -0.16 22.16 -1.11
N TYR A 143 -0.21 21.12 -1.96
CA TYR A 143 -1.02 21.16 -3.18
C TYR A 143 -2.50 21.24 -2.84
N GLU A 144 -3.25 22.08 -3.55
CA GLU A 144 -4.66 22.36 -3.26
C GLU A 144 -5.53 21.11 -3.51
N TYR A 145 -5.18 20.34 -4.52
CA TYR A 145 -5.90 19.13 -4.93
C TYR A 145 -5.24 17.86 -4.42
N TYR A 146 -4.24 17.94 -3.54
CA TYR A 146 -3.72 16.75 -2.87
C TYR A 146 -4.47 16.48 -1.56
N VAL A 147 -5.26 15.41 -1.53
CA VAL A 147 -6.00 14.98 -0.33
C VAL A 147 -5.04 14.45 0.71
N GLY A 148 -4.07 13.64 0.28
CA GLY A 148 -3.13 12.96 1.17
C GLY A 148 -3.04 11.45 0.95
N ALA A 149 -2.56 10.75 1.97
CA ALA A 149 -2.37 9.31 1.99
C ALA A 149 -2.96 8.68 3.27
N VAL A 150 -3.56 7.51 3.12
CA VAL A 150 -3.86 6.59 4.23
C VAL A 150 -3.38 5.21 3.83
N GLY A 151 -2.51 4.63 4.64
CA GLY A 151 -1.90 3.33 4.40
C GLY A 151 -0.70 3.12 5.31
N PRO A 152 0.06 2.04 5.11
CA PRO A 152 1.24 1.78 5.92
C PRO A 152 2.33 2.84 5.65
N SER A 153 2.93 3.38 6.70
CA SER A 153 4.19 4.11 6.56
C SER A 153 5.34 3.16 6.26
N LEU A 154 6.45 3.68 5.73
CA LEU A 154 7.67 2.90 5.55
C LEU A 154 8.17 2.28 6.87
N GLU A 155 7.95 2.96 7.99
CA GLU A 155 8.25 2.42 9.31
C GLU A 155 7.39 1.20 9.63
N LEU A 156 6.09 1.27 9.35
CA LEU A 156 5.18 0.17 9.56
C LEU A 156 5.45 -1.01 8.61
N GLU A 157 5.88 -0.74 7.38
CA GLU A 157 6.33 -1.77 6.45
C GLU A 157 7.58 -2.49 6.95
N TYR A 158 8.53 -1.73 7.49
CA TYR A 158 9.70 -2.28 8.16
C TYR A 158 9.30 -3.14 9.36
N GLN A 159 8.47 -2.61 10.25
CA GLN A 159 8.03 -3.33 11.44
C GLN A 159 7.27 -4.60 11.08
N THR A 160 6.44 -4.58 10.02
CA THR A 160 5.71 -5.76 9.55
C THR A 160 6.65 -6.89 9.11
N GLY A 161 7.73 -6.55 8.40
CA GLY A 161 8.75 -7.51 8.01
C GLY A 161 9.58 -8.00 9.21
N TYR A 162 9.91 -7.10 10.13
CA TYR A 162 10.63 -7.43 11.37
C TYR A 162 9.83 -8.40 12.24
N ASP A 163 8.57 -8.08 12.54
CA ASP A 163 7.69 -8.90 13.37
C ASP A 163 7.46 -10.29 12.75
N MET A 164 7.33 -10.35 11.43
CA MET A 164 7.19 -11.61 10.70
C MET A 164 8.42 -12.50 10.86
N ALA A 165 9.63 -11.98 10.67
CA ALA A 165 10.85 -12.77 10.86
C ALA A 165 11.05 -13.15 12.34
N LYS A 166 10.84 -12.17 13.24
CA LYS A 166 10.97 -12.35 14.69
C LYS A 166 10.06 -13.46 15.21
N HIS A 167 8.83 -13.59 14.68
CA HIS A 167 7.90 -14.66 15.04
C HIS A 167 8.49 -16.08 14.92
N TYR A 168 9.33 -16.32 13.91
CA TYR A 168 9.98 -17.62 13.71
C TYR A 168 11.34 -17.72 14.42
N LEU A 169 12.10 -16.62 14.45
CA LEU A 169 13.35 -16.56 15.21
C LEU A 169 13.12 -16.84 16.71
N ASP A 170 12.04 -16.31 17.30
CA ASP A 170 11.66 -16.57 18.69
C ASP A 170 11.26 -18.04 18.95
N LYS A 171 10.97 -18.82 17.90
CA LYS A 171 10.72 -20.27 17.97
C LYS A 171 11.99 -21.11 17.75
N GLY A 172 13.12 -20.46 17.46
CA GLY A 172 14.40 -21.13 17.20
C GLY A 172 14.57 -21.59 15.75
N ASP A 173 13.80 -21.06 14.79
CA ASP A 173 14.09 -21.28 13.38
C ASP A 173 15.34 -20.49 12.96
N GLU A 174 16.24 -21.13 12.21
CA GLU A 174 17.53 -20.54 11.83
C GLU A 174 17.72 -20.47 10.31
N ASN A 175 16.94 -21.23 9.53
CA ASN A 175 17.12 -21.37 8.08
C ASN A 175 15.95 -20.80 7.28
N PHE A 176 16.20 -19.67 6.63
CA PHE A 176 15.17 -18.87 5.95
C PHE A 176 15.43 -18.74 4.45
N ALA A 177 14.37 -18.50 3.69
CA ALA A 177 14.42 -17.98 2.33
C ALA A 177 13.53 -16.74 2.25
N ILE A 178 13.88 -15.80 1.37
CA ILE A 178 13.15 -14.54 1.22
C ILE A 178 12.59 -14.42 -0.19
N PHE A 179 11.27 -14.26 -0.28
CA PHE A 179 10.64 -13.74 -1.49
C PHE A 179 10.53 -12.21 -1.37
N GLY A 180 11.34 -11.49 -2.15
CA GLY A 180 11.46 -10.02 -2.09
C GLY A 180 10.48 -9.24 -2.95
N GLY A 181 9.54 -9.90 -3.66
CA GLY A 181 8.54 -9.22 -4.49
C GLY A 181 9.16 -8.19 -5.45
N ALA A 182 8.62 -6.98 -5.50
CA ALA A 182 9.12 -5.90 -6.36
C ALA A 182 10.38 -5.17 -5.86
N LEU A 183 11.18 -5.78 -4.99
CA LEU A 183 12.49 -5.25 -4.59
C LEU A 183 13.42 -4.94 -5.80
N PRO A 184 13.53 -5.78 -6.84
CA PRO A 184 14.30 -5.44 -8.05
C PRO A 184 13.79 -4.23 -8.83
N TYR A 185 12.54 -3.82 -8.59
CA TYR A 185 11.93 -2.63 -9.19
C TYR A 185 11.94 -1.44 -8.23
N TYR A 186 12.74 -1.51 -7.15
CA TYR A 186 12.93 -0.45 -6.15
C TYR A 186 11.63 0.00 -5.47
N THR A 187 10.66 -0.91 -5.34
CA THR A 187 9.44 -0.63 -4.57
C THR A 187 9.79 -0.58 -3.08
N GLU A 188 9.72 0.62 -2.50
CA GLU A 188 10.21 0.89 -1.14
C GLU A 188 9.51 0.04 -0.09
N MET A 189 8.19 -0.14 -0.20
CA MET A 189 7.40 -1.04 0.64
C MET A 189 8.06 -2.43 0.80
N HIS A 190 8.46 -3.07 -0.31
CA HIS A 190 9.11 -4.38 -0.27
C HIS A 190 10.54 -4.31 0.28
N ILE A 191 11.28 -3.24 -0.05
CA ILE A 191 12.63 -3.01 0.50
C ILE A 191 12.57 -2.91 2.02
N TYR A 192 11.63 -2.13 2.57
CA TYR A 192 11.51 -1.92 4.01
C TYR A 192 11.06 -3.19 4.73
N ARG A 193 10.12 -3.97 4.17
CA ARG A 193 9.76 -5.31 4.69
C ARG A 193 10.99 -6.23 4.75
N VAL A 194 11.76 -6.34 3.66
CA VAL A 194 13.00 -7.16 3.67
C VAL A 194 14.01 -6.62 4.69
N ALA A 195 14.17 -5.30 4.79
CA ALA A 195 15.07 -4.70 5.76
C ALA A 195 14.67 -5.05 7.21
N GLY A 196 13.37 -5.05 7.50
CA GLY A 196 12.82 -5.52 8.76
C GLY A 196 13.20 -6.96 9.05
N MET A 197 12.96 -7.86 8.09
CA MET A 197 13.31 -9.28 8.21
C MET A 197 14.80 -9.48 8.50
N LEU A 198 15.67 -8.84 7.71
CA LEU A 198 17.12 -8.94 7.87
C LEU A 198 17.61 -8.33 9.19
N THR A 199 16.98 -7.25 9.67
CA THR A 199 17.36 -6.67 10.97
C THR A 199 17.01 -7.60 12.13
N ALA A 200 15.83 -8.23 12.10
CA ALA A 200 15.47 -9.24 13.10
C ALA A 200 16.47 -10.41 13.10
N MET A 201 16.92 -10.86 11.92
CA MET A 201 17.95 -11.90 11.80
C MET A 201 19.31 -11.46 12.34
N ILE A 202 19.72 -10.19 12.14
CA ILE A 202 20.95 -9.64 12.73
C ILE A 202 20.87 -9.68 14.26
N GLU A 203 19.75 -9.25 14.83
CA GLU A 203 19.58 -9.24 16.29
C GLU A 203 19.58 -10.65 16.90
N ALA A 204 18.94 -11.60 16.22
CA ALA A 204 18.90 -13.01 16.64
C ALA A 204 20.22 -13.76 16.40
N GLY A 205 21.00 -13.36 15.38
CA GLY A 205 22.21 -14.05 14.94
C GLY A 205 23.42 -13.96 15.88
N GLY A 206 23.31 -13.20 16.97
CA GLY A 206 24.36 -13.03 17.98
C GLY A 206 25.22 -11.78 17.79
N LYS A 207 26.18 -11.58 18.71
CA LYS A 207 26.91 -10.32 18.90
C LYS A 207 27.60 -9.76 17.64
N ASP A 208 28.13 -10.63 16.78
CA ASP A 208 28.90 -10.25 15.59
C ASP A 208 28.11 -10.42 14.28
N ALA A 209 26.82 -10.75 14.38
CA ALA A 209 25.94 -10.89 13.23
C ALA A 209 25.83 -9.57 12.46
N ASN A 210 25.79 -9.70 11.14
CA ASN A 210 25.65 -8.60 10.21
C ASN A 210 25.13 -9.15 8.88
N TYR A 211 24.41 -8.32 8.14
CA TYR A 211 24.00 -8.61 6.78
C TYR A 211 25.02 -8.01 5.81
N ASP A 212 26.01 -8.82 5.42
CA ASP A 212 27.02 -8.44 4.42
C ASP A 212 27.68 -7.09 4.80
N GLY A 213 28.11 -6.99 6.06
CA GLY A 213 28.72 -5.81 6.68
C GLY A 213 27.73 -4.82 7.32
N ALA A 214 26.44 -4.86 7.00
CA ALA A 214 25.44 -3.97 7.60
C ALA A 214 24.97 -4.49 8.95
N LYS A 215 24.87 -3.61 9.96
CA LYS A 215 24.44 -3.96 11.33
C LYS A 215 23.19 -3.21 11.78
N THR A 216 22.91 -2.07 11.17
CA THR A 216 21.78 -1.22 11.54
C THR A 216 20.72 -1.23 10.44
N LYS A 217 19.48 -0.87 10.82
CA LYS A 217 18.36 -0.67 9.89
C LYS A 217 18.74 0.18 8.68
N ASP A 218 19.33 1.35 8.90
CA ASP A 218 19.65 2.29 7.82
C ASP A 218 20.71 1.74 6.87
N GLU A 219 21.72 1.04 7.41
CA GLU A 219 22.73 0.36 6.59
C GLU A 219 22.12 -0.76 5.75
N VAL A 220 21.21 -1.56 6.32
CA VAL A 220 20.51 -2.63 5.60
C VAL A 220 19.65 -2.03 4.47
N ILE A 221 18.86 -0.99 4.76
CA ILE A 221 18.04 -0.30 3.77
C ILE A 221 18.91 0.24 2.63
N ALA A 222 19.99 0.97 2.95
CA ALA A 222 20.91 1.50 1.96
C ALA A 222 21.53 0.39 1.08
N LYS A 223 21.81 -0.77 1.67
CA LYS A 223 22.37 -1.92 0.96
C LYS A 223 21.38 -2.54 -0.01
N LEU A 224 20.12 -2.70 0.39
CA LEU A 224 19.05 -3.21 -0.47
C LEU A 224 18.75 -2.26 -1.63
N PHE A 225 18.71 -0.94 -1.39
CA PHE A 225 18.57 0.05 -2.46
C PHE A 225 19.73 0.00 -3.46
N LYS A 226 20.96 -0.24 -2.99
CA LYS A 226 22.12 -0.34 -3.88
C LYS A 226 22.10 -1.64 -4.70
N ALA A 227 21.65 -2.74 -4.11
CA ALA A 227 21.75 -4.07 -4.72
C ALA A 227 20.53 -4.44 -5.58
N GLY A 228 19.34 -3.91 -5.30
CA GLY A 228 18.09 -4.37 -5.91
C GLY A 228 17.82 -5.86 -5.68
N SER A 229 18.46 -6.47 -4.69
CA SER A 229 18.39 -7.91 -4.37
C SER A 229 18.82 -8.20 -2.93
N VAL A 230 18.63 -9.44 -2.48
CA VAL A 230 19.13 -9.94 -1.20
C VAL A 230 20.33 -10.86 -1.42
N SER A 231 21.43 -10.61 -0.70
CA SER A 231 22.56 -11.52 -0.59
C SER A 231 22.19 -12.71 0.31
N THR A 232 22.35 -13.93 -0.19
CA THR A 232 22.19 -15.15 0.61
C THR A 232 23.46 -15.44 1.41
N GLY A 233 23.34 -16.23 2.48
CA GLY A 233 24.44 -16.60 3.36
C GLY A 233 24.12 -16.43 4.84
N SER A 234 25.17 -16.48 5.66
CA SER A 234 25.06 -16.43 7.11
C SER A 234 24.91 -15.00 7.64
N ILE A 235 24.02 -14.83 8.61
CA ILE A 235 23.84 -13.64 9.45
C ILE A 235 24.05 -14.13 10.89
N GLY A 236 25.32 -14.25 11.31
CA GLY A 236 25.67 -14.92 12.55
C GLY A 236 25.25 -16.38 12.54
N THR A 237 24.41 -16.81 13.50
CA THR A 237 23.85 -18.16 13.54
C THR A 237 22.74 -18.42 12.52
N ILE A 238 22.09 -17.37 12.02
CA ILE A 238 20.96 -17.46 11.08
C ILE A 238 21.46 -17.62 9.63
N GLN A 239 20.75 -18.37 8.80
CA GLN A 239 21.06 -18.58 7.39
C GLN A 239 19.93 -18.08 6.49
N VAL A 240 20.27 -17.25 5.50
CA VAL A 240 19.41 -16.94 4.35
C VAL A 240 19.84 -17.85 3.20
N LEU A 241 19.11 -18.93 2.99
CA LEU A 241 19.45 -20.00 2.04
C LEU A 241 18.99 -19.74 0.60
N GLY A 242 18.06 -18.80 0.41
CA GLY A 242 17.50 -18.52 -0.91
C GLY A 242 16.87 -17.13 -1.02
N TYR A 243 16.90 -16.59 -2.22
CA TYR A 243 16.23 -15.34 -2.58
C TYR A 243 15.60 -15.45 -3.98
N VAL A 244 14.36 -14.99 -4.09
CA VAL A 244 13.71 -14.69 -5.37
C VAL A 244 13.05 -13.32 -5.27
N GLY A 245 13.20 -12.50 -6.30
CA GLY A 245 12.48 -11.23 -6.46
C GLY A 245 11.90 -11.10 -7.87
N GLY A 246 11.19 -10.01 -8.10
CA GLY A 246 10.51 -9.71 -9.35
C GLY A 246 9.18 -10.45 -9.50
N TYR A 247 8.46 -10.09 -10.57
CA TYR A 247 7.19 -10.69 -10.98
C TYR A 247 7.21 -11.00 -12.47
N ASP A 248 8.31 -11.58 -12.95
CA ASP A 248 8.49 -11.86 -14.38
C ASP A 248 7.50 -12.93 -14.86
N MET A 249 7.14 -13.87 -13.97
CA MET A 249 6.13 -14.92 -14.16
C MET A 249 6.33 -15.82 -15.39
N ASP A 250 7.53 -15.82 -15.97
CA ASP A 250 7.93 -16.76 -17.02
C ASP A 250 8.39 -18.11 -16.44
N ASP A 251 8.69 -19.08 -17.32
CA ASP A 251 9.11 -20.42 -16.91
C ASP A 251 10.39 -20.41 -16.06
N ALA A 252 11.33 -19.52 -16.37
CA ALA A 252 12.59 -19.40 -15.65
C ALA A 252 12.39 -18.86 -14.23
N TRP A 253 11.55 -17.84 -14.07
CA TRP A 253 11.18 -17.28 -12.78
C TRP A 253 10.39 -18.29 -11.93
N ASN A 254 9.43 -19.00 -12.53
CA ASN A 254 8.68 -20.06 -11.86
C ASN A 254 9.60 -21.23 -11.44
N ALA A 255 10.61 -21.57 -12.25
CA ALA A 255 11.60 -22.57 -11.88
C ALA A 255 12.44 -22.14 -10.68
N LYS A 256 12.87 -20.87 -10.62
CA LYS A 256 13.57 -20.31 -9.43
C LYS A 256 12.71 -20.40 -8.17
N CYS A 257 11.41 -20.09 -8.28
CA CYS A 257 10.50 -20.19 -7.14
C CYS A 257 10.44 -21.63 -6.59
N LYS A 258 10.28 -22.61 -7.49
CA LYS A 258 10.25 -24.04 -7.13
C LYS A 258 11.57 -24.51 -6.53
N GLN A 259 12.70 -24.11 -7.10
CA GLN A 259 14.03 -24.47 -6.60
C GLN A 259 14.28 -23.90 -5.20
N MET A 260 13.86 -22.66 -4.93
CA MET A 260 14.08 -22.02 -3.63
C MET A 260 13.45 -22.80 -2.48
N VAL A 261 12.22 -23.30 -2.64
CA VAL A 261 11.55 -24.10 -1.60
C VAL A 261 12.05 -25.54 -1.50
N GLN A 262 12.85 -25.99 -2.47
CA GLN A 262 13.52 -27.30 -2.45
C GLN A 262 14.92 -27.23 -1.84
N THR A 263 15.38 -26.04 -1.44
CA THR A 263 16.70 -25.87 -0.81
C THR A 263 16.78 -26.69 0.47
N LYS A 264 17.76 -27.60 0.53
CA LYS A 264 17.95 -28.51 1.66
C LYS A 264 18.13 -27.73 2.96
N GLY A 265 17.34 -28.07 3.97
CA GLY A 265 17.41 -27.47 5.31
C GLY A 265 16.60 -26.19 5.46
N LEU A 266 15.94 -25.70 4.41
CA LEU A 266 15.02 -24.57 4.51
C LEU A 266 13.85 -24.89 5.45
N GLN A 267 13.59 -24.01 6.42
CA GLN A 267 12.47 -24.12 7.35
C GLN A 267 11.32 -23.21 6.93
N ILE A 268 11.63 -21.92 6.74
CA ILE A 268 10.64 -20.87 6.56
C ILE A 268 10.94 -20.03 5.32
N LEU A 269 9.90 -19.82 4.49
CA LEU A 269 9.90 -18.82 3.42
C LEU A 269 9.17 -17.56 3.90
N LEU A 270 9.90 -16.45 4.02
CA LEU A 270 9.36 -15.14 4.35
C LEU A 270 9.06 -14.39 3.05
N ALA A 271 7.77 -14.12 2.80
CA ALA A 271 7.34 -13.37 1.62
C ALA A 271 6.93 -11.95 2.00
N VAL A 272 7.50 -10.96 1.32
CA VAL A 272 7.07 -9.56 1.46
C VAL A 272 5.68 -9.30 0.87
N GLY A 273 5.10 -10.27 0.18
CA GLY A 273 3.87 -10.16 -0.60
C GLY A 273 3.18 -11.52 -0.72
N ASN A 274 2.58 -11.77 -1.87
CA ASN A 274 1.76 -12.93 -2.20
C ASN A 274 2.54 -14.25 -2.39
N GLY A 275 3.33 -14.64 -1.38
CA GLY A 275 4.18 -15.83 -1.42
C GLY A 275 3.39 -17.13 -1.59
N SER A 276 2.22 -17.25 -0.97
CA SER A 276 1.42 -18.48 -1.07
C SER A 276 0.96 -18.78 -2.50
N ASP A 277 0.78 -17.75 -3.35
CA ASP A 277 0.34 -17.93 -4.75
C ASP A 277 1.41 -18.57 -5.61
N PHE A 278 2.68 -18.24 -5.37
CA PHE A 278 3.81 -18.70 -6.21
C PHE A 278 4.52 -19.92 -5.63
N PHE A 279 4.56 -20.04 -4.31
CA PHE A 279 5.33 -21.07 -3.63
C PHE A 279 4.46 -22.21 -3.11
N GLY A 280 3.14 -21.99 -2.96
CA GLY A 280 2.33 -22.80 -2.05
C GLY A 280 2.41 -24.31 -2.29
N ALA A 281 2.06 -24.77 -3.49
CA ALA A 281 2.08 -26.20 -3.80
C ALA A 281 3.47 -26.85 -3.62
N ALA A 282 4.54 -26.12 -3.96
CA ALA A 282 5.90 -26.62 -3.84
C ALA A 282 6.40 -26.59 -2.39
N ALA A 283 6.08 -25.54 -1.63
CA ALA A 283 6.40 -25.39 -0.21
C ALA A 283 5.71 -26.47 0.63
N ALA A 284 4.40 -26.70 0.41
CA ALA A 284 3.65 -27.75 1.08
C ALA A 284 4.26 -29.14 0.85
N LYS A 285 4.68 -29.44 -0.39
CA LYS A 285 5.34 -30.71 -0.72
C LYS A 285 6.72 -30.85 -0.06
N ALA A 286 7.44 -29.75 0.09
CA ALA A 286 8.75 -29.71 0.73
C ALA A 286 8.70 -29.66 2.27
N GLY A 287 7.51 -29.47 2.86
CA GLY A 287 7.35 -29.26 4.31
C GLY A 287 7.85 -27.89 4.79
N VAL A 288 8.01 -26.93 3.87
CA VAL A 288 8.44 -25.56 4.16
C VAL A 288 7.24 -24.71 4.54
N LYS A 289 7.37 -23.93 5.62
CA LYS A 289 6.36 -22.96 6.03
C LYS A 289 6.47 -21.68 5.23
N VAL A 290 5.34 -21.04 5.00
CA VAL A 290 5.26 -19.74 4.33
C VAL A 290 4.70 -18.73 5.32
N ALA A 291 5.33 -17.56 5.36
CA ALA A 291 4.83 -16.35 5.99
C ALA A 291 4.58 -15.31 4.89
N SER A 292 3.50 -14.54 4.96
CA SER A 292 3.16 -13.60 3.87
C SER A 292 2.54 -12.30 4.35
N VAL A 293 2.72 -11.23 3.57
CA VAL A 293 1.92 -10.01 3.64
C VAL A 293 0.96 -10.00 2.44
N ASP A 294 -0.34 -10.02 2.66
CA ASP A 294 -1.32 -10.05 1.56
C ASP A 294 -2.73 -9.65 2.02
N ALA A 295 -3.78 -9.84 1.22
CA ALA A 295 -5.17 -9.63 1.59
C ALA A 295 -5.85 -10.90 2.13
N TYR A 296 -6.86 -10.75 2.98
CA TYR A 296 -7.64 -11.90 3.46
C TYR A 296 -8.50 -12.49 2.33
N ALA A 297 -8.12 -13.68 1.87
CA ALA A 297 -8.82 -14.39 0.80
C ALA A 297 -8.90 -15.88 1.08
N LYS A 298 -9.89 -16.54 0.47
CA LYS A 298 -10.22 -17.94 0.76
C LYS A 298 -9.02 -18.89 0.57
N ASN A 299 -8.23 -18.69 -0.48
CA ASN A 299 -7.03 -19.49 -0.77
C ASN A 299 -6.00 -19.42 0.36
N TYR A 300 -5.81 -18.26 1.01
CA TYR A 300 -4.92 -18.15 2.17
C TYR A 300 -5.50 -18.82 3.42
N GLY A 301 -6.83 -18.82 3.57
CA GLY A 301 -7.51 -19.60 4.61
C GLY A 301 -7.33 -21.10 4.42
N ASP A 302 -7.48 -21.59 3.19
CA ASP A 302 -7.22 -23.00 2.85
C ASP A 302 -5.74 -23.36 3.10
N ALA A 303 -4.80 -22.46 2.77
CA ALA A 303 -3.38 -22.60 3.06
C ALA A 303 -3.06 -22.64 4.57
N MET A 304 -3.76 -21.84 5.37
CA MET A 304 -3.62 -21.84 6.83
C MET A 304 -4.19 -23.11 7.46
N GLN A 305 -5.35 -23.57 7.01
CA GLN A 305 -5.91 -24.84 7.44
C GLN A 305 -4.98 -26.02 7.09
N GLY A 306 -4.35 -25.97 5.91
CA GLY A 306 -3.32 -26.90 5.48
C GLY A 306 -1.97 -26.76 6.20
N LYS A 307 -1.84 -25.78 7.11
CA LYS A 307 -0.62 -25.45 7.88
C LYS A 307 0.59 -25.09 7.03
N MET A 308 0.41 -24.79 5.75
CA MET A 308 1.50 -24.33 4.90
C MET A 308 1.80 -22.85 5.18
N LEU A 309 0.74 -22.04 5.23
CA LEU A 309 0.80 -20.66 5.72
C LEU A 309 0.49 -20.69 7.21
N ASP A 310 1.33 -20.09 8.05
CA ASP A 310 1.04 -19.97 9.49
C ASP A 310 1.36 -18.59 10.08
N TYR A 311 1.69 -17.63 9.22
CA TYR A 311 1.73 -16.22 9.55
C TYR A 311 1.25 -15.38 8.36
N MET A 312 0.26 -14.51 8.59
CA MET A 312 -0.21 -13.57 7.59
C MET A 312 -0.40 -12.18 8.19
N ALA A 313 0.29 -11.19 7.62
CA ALA A 313 -0.04 -9.79 7.80
C ALA A 313 -1.03 -9.38 6.70
N GLY A 314 -2.31 -9.36 7.05
CA GLY A 314 -3.45 -9.17 6.16
C GLY A 314 -3.86 -7.70 5.99
N LYS A 315 -3.88 -7.17 4.76
CA LYS A 315 -4.68 -5.98 4.45
C LYS A 315 -6.15 -6.40 4.43
N PHE A 316 -6.97 -5.74 5.25
CA PHE A 316 -8.41 -5.94 5.23
C PHE A 316 -9.04 -4.99 4.21
N SER A 317 -10.00 -5.48 3.44
CA SER A 317 -10.68 -4.80 2.34
C SER A 317 -11.25 -3.43 2.73
N ALA A 318 -11.82 -3.30 3.93
CA ALA A 318 -12.45 -2.06 4.37
C ALA A 318 -11.45 -0.94 4.70
N SER A 319 -10.14 -1.24 4.82
CA SER A 319 -9.06 -0.28 5.12
C SER A 319 -9.06 0.95 4.20
N ILE A 320 -9.58 0.82 2.98
CA ILE A 320 -9.68 1.91 2.00
C ILE A 320 -10.88 2.85 2.25
N GLY A 321 -11.72 2.57 3.25
CA GLY A 321 -12.88 3.38 3.60
C GLY A 321 -12.54 4.82 4.03
N PRO A 322 -11.60 5.03 4.97
CA PRO A 322 -11.21 6.37 5.39
C PRO A 322 -10.66 7.23 4.26
N ILE A 323 -9.75 6.70 3.42
CA ILE A 323 -9.24 7.49 2.30
C ILE A 323 -10.36 7.85 1.32
N PHE A 324 -11.30 6.93 1.05
CA PHE A 324 -12.51 7.27 0.31
C PHE A 324 -13.28 8.43 0.96
N ILE A 325 -13.50 8.43 2.28
CA ILE A 325 -14.21 9.52 2.95
C ILE A 325 -13.46 10.85 2.85
N ALA A 326 -12.14 10.85 3.05
CA ALA A 326 -11.33 12.07 2.89
C ALA A 326 -11.43 12.62 1.46
N THR A 327 -11.36 11.75 0.45
CA THR A 327 -11.51 12.12 -0.96
C THR A 327 -12.92 12.62 -1.27
N TYR A 328 -13.95 11.91 -0.81
CA TYR A 328 -15.34 12.27 -1.05
C TYR A 328 -15.65 13.64 -0.43
N ARG A 329 -15.24 13.89 0.83
CA ARG A 329 -15.34 15.20 1.48
C ARG A 329 -14.70 16.32 0.66
N ALA A 330 -13.52 16.08 0.10
CA ALA A 330 -12.85 17.06 -0.77
C ALA A 330 -13.70 17.40 -2.00
N THR A 331 -14.29 16.41 -2.67
CA THR A 331 -15.20 16.64 -3.82
C THR A 331 -16.48 17.38 -3.45
N LEU A 332 -16.87 17.37 -2.18
CA LEU A 332 -18.01 18.10 -1.63
C LEU A 332 -17.64 19.52 -1.15
N GLY A 333 -16.40 19.95 -1.38
CA GLY A 333 -15.92 21.28 -1.00
C GLY A 333 -15.47 21.41 0.46
N ALA A 334 -15.23 20.28 1.15
CA ALA A 334 -14.79 20.25 2.54
C ALA A 334 -13.55 19.35 2.74
N PRO A 335 -12.42 19.64 2.04
CA PRO A 335 -11.21 18.83 2.16
C PRO A 335 -10.72 18.78 3.61
N LEU A 336 -10.23 17.61 4.02
CA LEU A 336 -9.60 17.43 5.32
C LEU A 336 -8.12 17.79 5.22
N HIS A 337 -7.64 18.62 6.15
CA HIS A 337 -6.24 18.98 6.28
C HIS A 337 -5.76 18.68 7.68
N ASN A 338 -4.45 18.48 7.83
CA ASN A 338 -3.83 18.40 9.16
C ASN A 338 -3.84 19.78 9.86
N ASP A 339 -3.36 19.83 11.11
CA ASP A 339 -3.33 21.05 11.93
C ASP A 339 -2.52 22.21 11.32
N LYS A 340 -1.68 21.92 10.30
CA LYS A 340 -0.87 22.90 9.55
C LYS A 340 -1.53 23.33 8.23
N GLY A 341 -2.74 22.85 7.93
CA GLY A 341 -3.41 23.10 6.66
C GLY A 341 -2.83 22.32 5.48
N GLU A 342 -2.12 21.22 5.74
CA GLU A 342 -1.49 20.38 4.72
C GLU A 342 -2.32 19.11 4.46
N ALA A 343 -2.07 18.44 3.33
CA ALA A 343 -2.63 17.12 3.00
C ALA A 343 -2.42 16.11 4.13
N ILE A 344 -3.33 15.16 4.30
CA ILE A 344 -3.19 14.16 5.38
C ILE A 344 -2.12 13.12 5.03
N ALA A 345 -1.40 12.63 6.04
CA ALA A 345 -0.56 11.44 5.94
C ALA A 345 -0.81 10.64 7.21
N LEU A 346 -1.57 9.55 7.11
CA LEU A 346 -2.06 8.79 8.24
C LEU A 346 -1.72 7.32 8.10
N ASP A 347 -1.25 6.73 9.21
CA ASP A 347 -0.78 5.36 9.23
C ASP A 347 -1.92 4.37 9.45
N GLN A 348 -1.98 3.35 8.61
CA GLN A 348 -2.88 2.22 8.76
C GLN A 348 -2.18 0.92 8.36
N GLY A 349 -2.22 -0.07 9.26
CA GLY A 349 -1.48 -1.32 9.10
C GLY A 349 -2.33 -2.53 8.79
N TYR A 350 -1.80 -3.67 9.22
CA TYR A 350 -2.29 -5.00 8.92
C TYR A 350 -3.00 -5.60 10.13
N TRP A 351 -3.95 -6.49 9.87
CA TRP A 351 -4.34 -7.48 10.87
C TRP A 351 -3.39 -8.67 10.75
N VAL A 352 -2.86 -9.17 11.86
CA VAL A 352 -1.87 -10.27 11.83
C VAL A 352 -2.52 -11.53 12.37
N ALA A 353 -2.62 -12.55 11.53
CA ALA A 353 -3.05 -13.90 11.92
C ALA A 353 -1.83 -14.82 12.00
N GLN A 354 -1.63 -15.47 13.13
CA GLN A 354 -0.54 -16.43 13.40
C GLN A 354 -1.03 -17.88 13.46
N ASN A 355 -2.32 -18.10 13.21
CA ASN A 355 -2.95 -19.41 13.14
C ASN A 355 -4.27 -19.32 12.36
N ASN A 356 -4.81 -20.50 12.02
CA ASN A 356 -6.06 -20.60 11.28
C ASN A 356 -7.25 -19.98 12.03
N ASP A 357 -7.33 -20.09 13.36
CA ASP A 357 -8.49 -19.59 14.11
C ASP A 357 -8.56 -18.06 14.07
N GLU A 358 -7.41 -17.39 14.25
CA GLU A 358 -7.27 -15.94 14.03
C GLU A 358 -7.61 -15.55 12.60
N PHE A 359 -7.10 -16.29 11.60
CA PHE A 359 -7.42 -16.01 10.21
C PHE A 359 -8.93 -16.10 9.95
N GLN A 360 -9.60 -17.17 10.39
CA GLN A 360 -11.04 -17.33 10.18
C GLN A 360 -11.84 -16.24 10.90
N LYS A 361 -11.41 -15.84 12.11
CA LYS A 361 -11.99 -14.72 12.85
C LYS A 361 -11.92 -13.41 12.06
N TYR A 362 -10.76 -13.10 11.48
CA TYR A 362 -10.54 -11.88 10.70
C TYR A 362 -11.24 -11.93 9.33
N TYR A 363 -11.07 -13.03 8.60
CA TYR A 363 -11.66 -13.23 7.28
C TYR A 363 -13.19 -13.18 7.30
N LYS A 364 -13.83 -13.69 8.37
CA LYS A 364 -15.29 -13.58 8.53
C LYS A 364 -15.78 -12.13 8.55
N VAL A 365 -15.01 -11.23 9.18
CA VAL A 365 -15.34 -9.79 9.19
C VAL A 365 -14.97 -9.16 7.86
N ASP A 366 -13.78 -9.45 7.35
CA ASP A 366 -13.27 -8.79 6.15
C ASP A 366 -14.08 -9.14 4.88
N SER A 367 -14.49 -10.39 4.74
CA SER A 367 -15.29 -10.85 3.59
C SER A 367 -16.75 -10.38 3.62
N SER A 368 -17.21 -9.77 4.72
CA SER A 368 -18.60 -9.35 4.88
C SER A 368 -18.89 -8.05 4.13
N ILE A 369 -19.76 -8.10 3.13
CA ILE A 369 -20.32 -6.89 2.51
C ILE A 369 -21.53 -6.32 3.28
N GLU A 370 -22.11 -7.08 4.19
CA GLU A 370 -23.24 -6.59 5.01
C GLU A 370 -22.75 -5.83 6.24
N LYS A 371 -21.70 -6.37 6.88
CA LYS A 371 -21.07 -5.83 8.09
C LYS A 371 -19.55 -5.78 7.90
N PRO A 372 -19.04 -4.98 6.94
CA PRO A 372 -17.60 -4.83 6.77
C PRO A 372 -16.98 -4.17 8.00
N ALA A 373 -15.66 -4.33 8.15
CA ALA A 373 -14.91 -3.80 9.30
C ALA A 373 -15.17 -2.30 9.53
N TYR A 374 -15.21 -1.50 8.46
CA TYR A 374 -15.68 -0.13 8.51
C TYR A 374 -17.07 0.00 7.92
N THR A 375 -18.05 0.08 8.80
CA THR A 375 -19.46 0.23 8.42
C THR A 375 -19.79 1.66 7.98
N LYS A 376 -20.92 1.85 7.28
CA LYS A 376 -21.46 3.18 6.95
C LYS A 376 -21.58 4.07 8.19
N LYS A 377 -22.09 3.56 9.32
CA LYS A 377 -22.22 4.32 10.57
C LYS A 377 -20.88 4.89 11.02
N MET A 378 -19.81 4.10 10.93
CA MET A 378 -18.45 4.53 11.28
C MET A 378 -17.93 5.57 10.29
N LEU A 379 -18.09 5.33 8.98
CA LEU A 379 -17.63 6.24 7.93
C LEU A 379 -18.41 7.58 7.92
N ASP A 380 -19.70 7.57 8.27
CA ASP A 380 -20.51 8.79 8.39
C ASP A 380 -19.98 9.71 9.50
N LYS A 381 -19.42 9.15 10.59
CA LYS A 381 -18.74 9.96 11.63
C LYS A 381 -17.56 10.73 11.03
N LEU A 382 -16.83 10.11 10.09
CA LEU A 382 -15.66 10.71 9.45
C LEU A 382 -15.99 11.82 8.46
N LEU A 383 -17.21 11.88 7.91
CA LEU A 383 -17.62 12.95 6.98
C LEU A 383 -17.52 14.35 7.62
N LYS A 384 -17.75 14.44 8.93
CA LYS A 384 -17.74 15.70 9.69
C LYS A 384 -16.62 15.79 10.73
N ALA A 385 -15.81 14.75 10.85
CA ALA A 385 -14.72 14.71 11.81
C ALA A 385 -13.69 15.82 11.52
N ASP A 386 -13.16 16.40 12.59
CA ASP A 386 -11.91 17.16 12.53
C ASP A 386 -10.72 16.22 12.27
N TYR A 387 -9.54 16.81 12.03
CA TYR A 387 -8.34 16.04 11.74
C TYR A 387 -7.96 15.08 12.87
N LYS A 388 -8.01 15.55 14.12
CA LYS A 388 -7.64 14.74 15.28
C LYS A 388 -8.53 13.49 15.40
N THR A 389 -9.85 13.66 15.33
CA THR A 389 -10.81 12.55 15.39
C THR A 389 -10.63 11.60 14.22
N PHE A 390 -10.39 12.13 13.02
CA PHE A 390 -10.15 11.33 11.83
C PHE A 390 -8.86 10.51 11.94
N LYS A 391 -7.76 11.13 12.41
CA LYS A 391 -6.47 10.48 12.68
C LYS A 391 -6.61 9.37 13.71
N GLU A 392 -7.24 9.66 14.85
CA GLU A 392 -7.47 8.68 15.91
C GLU A 392 -8.28 7.48 15.43
N PHE A 393 -9.26 7.67 14.53
CA PHE A 393 -9.99 6.58 13.90
C PHE A 393 -9.07 5.74 13.00
N VAL A 394 -8.33 6.39 12.10
CA VAL A 394 -7.52 5.70 11.08
C VAL A 394 -6.40 4.87 11.69
N GLU A 395 -5.73 5.41 12.71
CA GLU A 395 -4.58 4.78 13.37
C GLU A 395 -4.99 3.69 14.38
N LYS A 396 -6.27 3.63 14.78
CA LYS A 396 -6.86 2.52 15.55
C LYS A 396 -7.34 1.40 14.63
N TYR A 397 -6.40 0.84 13.87
CA TYR A 397 -6.71 -0.14 12.83
C TYR A 397 -6.59 -1.60 13.26
N LYS A 398 -6.17 -1.89 14.50
CA LYS A 398 -6.10 -3.29 14.97
C LYS A 398 -7.50 -3.88 14.98
N TYR A 399 -7.59 -5.20 14.77
CA TYR A 399 -8.88 -5.87 14.66
C TYR A 399 -9.76 -5.59 15.90
N GLU A 400 -9.18 -5.74 17.10
CA GLU A 400 -9.84 -5.51 18.38
C GLU A 400 -10.29 -4.06 18.54
N ASP A 401 -9.44 -3.09 18.16
CA ASP A 401 -9.77 -1.67 18.24
C ASP A 401 -11.01 -1.37 17.39
N ILE A 402 -11.05 -1.86 16.14
CA ILE A 402 -12.14 -1.62 15.21
C ILE A 402 -13.48 -2.16 15.73
N GLN A 403 -13.48 -3.30 16.43
CA GLN A 403 -14.72 -3.85 16.99
C GLN A 403 -15.34 -2.90 18.03
N THR A 404 -14.55 -2.06 18.69
CA THR A 404 -15.01 -1.13 19.73
C THR A 404 -15.37 0.27 19.21
N ILE A 405 -15.00 0.63 17.98
CA ILE A 405 -15.26 1.97 17.40
C ILE A 405 -16.76 2.19 17.05
N GLY A 406 -17.53 1.08 16.97
CA GLY A 406 -18.92 1.04 16.51
C GLY A 406 -19.99 1.05 17.61
N GLU A 407 -19.60 0.70 18.84
CA GLU A 407 -20.34 0.96 20.07
C GLU A 407 -20.33 2.47 20.37
#